data_AF-A0A4Q9LKZ7-F1
#
_entry.id   AF-A0A4Q9LKZ7-F1
#
_cell.length_a   1.000
_cell.length_b   1.000
_cell.length_c   1.000
_cell.angle_alpha   90.00
_cell.angle_beta   90.00
_cell.angle_gamma   90.00
#
_symmetry.space_group_name_H-M   'P 1'
#
loop_
_entity.id
_entity.type
_entity.pdbx_description
1 polymer ?
#
loop_
_entity_poly.entity_id
_entity_poly.type
_entity_poly.pdbx_seq_one_letter_code
_entity_poly.pdbx_strand_id
1 'polypeptide(L)'
;MILLICILVFTLIVLYILNRKTKKVIVFIGPRSTGKTVVLHQILENKTYNTVPTLETYTSSYITDTIPNLHTSDVLTKYNICNEKAKYFFFFSNENQLKEILNEDRIYKFLIYFVFKGKKDELVNYDEIKKKISKKRFICLENDGKNLLKFF
;
A
#
# COMPACT_ATOMS: atom_id res chain seq x y z
N MET A 1 -18.75 34.70 32.50
CA MET A 1 -18.12 33.40 32.84
C MET A 1 -18.56 32.27 31.90
N ILE A 2 -19.85 32.01 31.73
CA ILE A 2 -20.37 30.88 30.93
C ILE A 2 -19.88 30.90 29.47
N LEU A 3 -19.92 32.06 28.80
CA LEU A 3 -19.43 32.21 27.42
C LEU A 3 -17.94 31.82 27.27
N LEU A 4 -17.13 32.18 28.27
CA LEU A 4 -15.69 31.94 28.27
C LEU A 4 -15.37 30.44 28.47
N ILE A 5 -16.18 29.76 29.28
CA ILE A 5 -16.13 28.30 29.46
C ILE A 5 -16.55 27.59 28.16
N CYS A 6 -17.60 28.06 27.47
CA CYS A 6 -18.02 27.49 26.20
C CYS A 6 -16.92 27.59 25.12
N ILE A 7 -16.23 28.73 25.02
CA ILE A 7 -15.13 28.93 24.07
C ILE A 7 -13.94 28.01 24.41
N LEU A 8 -13.63 27.84 25.70
CA LEU A 8 -12.57 26.95 26.16
C LEU A 8 -12.86 25.48 25.81
N VAL A 9 -14.10 25.02 26.06
CA VAL A 9 -14.51 23.64 25.75
C VAL A 9 -14.51 23.41 24.23
N PHE A 10 -14.99 24.39 23.44
CA PHE A 10 -15.00 24.27 21.98
C PHE A 10 -13.60 24.20 21.39
N THR A 11 -12.67 25.03 21.88
CA THR A 11 -11.26 24.99 21.43
C THR A 11 -10.58 23.68 21.79
N LEU A 12 -10.84 23.12 22.98
CA LEU A 12 -10.33 21.80 23.37
C LEU A 12 -10.89 20.65 22.50
N ILE A 13 -12.17 20.69 22.15
CA ILE A 13 -12.79 19.69 21.25
C ILE A 13 -12.17 19.77 19.85
N VAL A 14 -12.01 20.99 19.31
CA VAL A 14 -11.40 21.19 18.00
C VAL A 14 -9.94 20.72 18.00
N LEU A 15 -9.17 21.05 19.04
CA LEU A 15 -7.80 20.54 19.23
C LEU A 15 -7.77 19.02 19.33
N TYR A 16 -8.69 18.40 20.07
CA TYR A 16 -8.76 16.94 20.20
C TYR A 16 -9.06 16.25 18.86
N ILE A 17 -9.98 16.82 18.07
CA ILE A 17 -10.32 16.29 16.74
C ILE A 17 -9.14 16.48 15.77
N LEU A 18 -8.50 17.64 15.78
CA LEU A 18 -7.32 17.92 14.93
C LEU A 18 -6.12 17.06 15.31
N ASN A 19 -5.96 16.74 16.59
CA ASN A 19 -4.83 15.98 17.10
C ASN A 19 -5.06 14.46 17.07
N ARG A 20 -6.21 13.98 16.57
CA ARG A 20 -6.37 12.57 16.18
C ARG A 20 -5.45 12.28 15.00
N LYS A 21 -4.20 11.91 15.30
CA LYS A 21 -3.28 11.31 14.34
C LYS A 21 -3.88 9.98 13.89
N THR A 22 -4.58 10.00 12.77
CA THR A 22 -5.00 8.77 12.10
C THR A 22 -3.74 8.06 11.63
N LYS A 23 -3.47 6.87 12.18
CA LYS A 23 -2.37 6.04 11.70
C LYS A 23 -2.70 5.65 10.26
N LYS A 24 -1.95 6.20 9.30
CA LYS A 24 -2.04 5.80 7.90
C LYS A 24 -1.46 4.40 7.77
N VAL A 25 -2.29 3.43 7.35
CA VAL A 25 -1.85 2.06 7.08
C VAL A 25 -1.50 1.95 5.60
N ILE A 26 -0.26 1.55 5.33
CA ILE A 26 0.26 1.36 3.98
C ILE A 26 0.75 -0.08 3.85
N VAL A 27 0.25 -0.78 2.83
CA VAL A 27 0.51 -2.22 2.64
C VAL A 27 1.16 -2.44 1.28
N PHE A 28 2.29 -3.14 1.28
CA PHE A 28 3.01 -3.52 0.07
C PHE A 28 2.64 -4.97 -0.27
N ILE A 29 1.97 -5.18 -1.40
CA ILE A 29 1.46 -6.48 -1.84
C ILE A 29 2.00 -6.84 -3.23
N GLY A 30 1.89 -8.10 -3.62
CA GLY A 30 2.24 -8.58 -4.97
C GLY A 30 3.18 -9.79 -4.98
N PRO A 31 3.40 -10.40 -6.16
CA PRO A 31 4.15 -11.66 -6.31
C PRO A 31 5.59 -11.63 -5.81
N ARG A 32 6.21 -12.80 -5.61
CA ARG A 32 7.62 -12.89 -5.18
C ARG A 32 8.54 -12.20 -6.19
N SER A 33 9.65 -11.65 -5.70
CA SER A 33 10.71 -11.01 -6.51
C SER A 33 10.32 -9.77 -7.33
N THR A 34 9.18 -9.12 -7.05
CA THR A 34 8.77 -7.87 -7.72
C THR A 34 9.41 -6.59 -7.16
N GLY A 35 10.36 -6.71 -6.23
CA GLY A 35 11.12 -5.59 -5.70
C GLY A 35 10.55 -4.88 -4.47
N LYS A 36 9.48 -5.39 -3.85
CA LYS A 36 8.87 -4.86 -2.60
C LYS A 36 9.90 -4.56 -1.51
N THR A 37 10.71 -5.56 -1.13
CA THR A 37 11.71 -5.45 -0.06
C THR A 37 12.78 -4.42 -0.39
N VAL A 38 13.25 -4.39 -1.63
CA VAL A 38 14.25 -3.40 -2.08
C VAL A 38 13.71 -1.98 -1.98
N VAL A 39 12.49 -1.75 -2.49
CA VAL A 39 11.86 -0.43 -2.47
C VAL A 39 11.57 0.02 -1.05
N LEU A 40 11.11 -0.90 -0.21
CA LEU A 40 10.91 -0.63 1.21
C LEU A 40 12.22 -0.25 1.92
N HIS A 41 13.31 -0.98 1.70
CA HIS A 41 14.62 -0.61 2.24
C HIS A 41 15.07 0.77 1.78
N GLN A 42 14.90 1.10 0.50
CA GLN A 42 15.25 2.42 -0.05
C GLN A 42 14.41 3.57 0.56
N ILE A 43 13.16 3.29 0.91
CA ILE A 43 12.25 4.25 1.58
C ILE A 43 12.59 4.43 3.06
N LEU A 44 13.02 3.35 3.71
CA LEU A 44 13.35 3.31 5.14
C LEU A 44 14.80 3.72 5.43
N GLU A 45 15.63 3.90 4.40
CA GLU A 45 16.99 4.40 4.49
C GLU A 45 16.98 5.72 5.31
N ASN A 46 17.69 5.72 6.45
CA ASN A 46 17.77 6.80 7.47
C ASN A 46 16.57 6.97 8.43
N LYS A 47 15.69 5.98 8.61
CA LYS A 47 14.65 5.98 9.65
C LYS A 47 14.86 4.87 10.67
N THR A 48 14.66 5.16 11.95
CA THR A 48 14.55 4.15 13.01
C THR A 48 13.20 3.44 12.91
N TYR A 49 13.22 2.12 12.82
CA TYR A 49 12.02 1.29 12.78
C TYR A 49 12.12 0.15 13.79
N ASN A 50 10.98 -0.19 14.40
CA ASN A 50 10.84 -1.35 15.27
C ASN A 50 10.39 -2.54 14.43
N THR A 51 11.15 -3.63 14.46
CA THR A 51 10.74 -4.93 13.94
C THR A 51 10.21 -5.79 15.09
N VAL A 52 9.21 -6.63 14.84
CA VAL A 52 8.64 -7.54 15.86
C VAL A 52 8.80 -8.97 15.34
N PRO A 53 9.31 -9.91 16.16
CA PRO A 53 9.49 -11.30 15.72
C PRO A 53 8.13 -12.02 15.53
N THR A 54 8.06 -12.81 14.47
CA THR A 54 6.87 -13.35 13.82
C THR A 54 6.46 -14.73 14.37
N LEU A 55 6.28 -14.89 15.68
CA LEU A 55 5.73 -16.13 16.26
C LEU A 55 4.32 -15.88 16.80
N GLU A 56 3.37 -16.51 16.11
CA GLU A 56 1.99 -16.78 16.52
C GLU A 56 1.02 -15.58 16.62
N THR A 57 0.11 -15.55 15.65
CA THR A 57 -1.29 -15.14 15.86
C THR A 57 -1.55 -13.68 16.21
N TYR A 58 -1.00 -12.74 15.44
CA TYR A 58 -1.57 -11.39 15.36
C TYR A 58 -1.72 -10.96 13.90
N THR A 59 -2.97 -10.93 13.45
CA THR A 59 -3.38 -10.30 12.20
C THR A 59 -2.95 -8.84 12.17
N SER A 60 -2.15 -8.50 11.15
CA SER A 60 -1.67 -7.16 10.76
C SER A 60 -0.53 -6.57 11.60
N SER A 61 0.70 -6.64 11.09
CA SER A 61 1.56 -5.48 10.80
C SER A 61 2.91 -5.91 10.24
N TYR A 62 3.19 -5.44 9.02
CA TYR A 62 4.51 -5.19 8.43
C TYR A 62 5.58 -6.31 8.31
N ILE A 63 5.86 -6.58 7.01
CA ILE A 63 7.16 -6.89 6.39
C ILE A 63 7.72 -8.29 6.66
N THR A 64 7.94 -8.99 5.55
CA THR A 64 8.56 -10.31 5.41
C THR A 64 7.84 -11.41 6.20
N ASP A 65 6.84 -12.01 5.59
CA ASP A 65 7.08 -13.33 5.01
C ASP A 65 5.92 -13.80 4.14
N THR A 66 6.30 -14.70 3.24
CA THR A 66 5.48 -15.58 2.42
C THR A 66 4.06 -15.77 2.97
N ILE A 67 3.11 -15.11 2.31
CA ILE A 67 1.68 -15.40 2.50
C ILE A 67 1.52 -16.92 2.37
N PRO A 68 0.78 -17.58 3.29
CA PRO A 68 0.62 -19.01 3.27
C PRO A 68 0.21 -19.44 1.88
N ASN A 69 0.80 -20.53 1.41
CA ASN A 69 0.40 -21.21 0.19
C ASN A 69 -0.97 -21.90 0.42
N LEU A 70 -1.95 -21.16 0.94
CA LEU A 70 -3.34 -21.55 0.87
C LEU A 70 -3.71 -21.42 -0.60
N HIS A 71 -4.05 -22.54 -1.22
CA HIS A 71 -4.80 -22.59 -2.46
C HIS A 71 -6.19 -21.94 -2.26
N THR A 72 -6.22 -20.64 -1.98
CA THR A 72 -7.44 -19.85 -1.97
C THR A 72 -7.61 -19.26 -3.36
N SER A 73 -8.74 -19.59 -3.98
CA SER A 73 -9.16 -19.06 -5.29
C SER A 73 -9.34 -17.55 -5.30
N ASP A 74 -9.40 -16.91 -4.13
CA ASP A 74 -9.67 -15.48 -3.96
C ASP A 74 -8.38 -14.65 -3.86
N VAL A 75 -8.23 -13.69 -4.78
CA VAL A 75 -7.11 -12.75 -4.88
C VAL A 75 -7.00 -11.87 -3.63
N LEU A 76 -8.13 -11.50 -3.03
CA LEU A 76 -8.14 -10.67 -1.82
C LEU A 76 -7.48 -11.40 -0.66
N THR A 77 -7.79 -12.67 -0.47
CA THR A 77 -7.18 -13.51 0.56
C THR A 77 -5.71 -13.78 0.24
N LYS A 78 -5.39 -14.07 -1.03
CA LYS A 78 -4.02 -14.29 -1.50
C LYS A 78 -3.07 -13.13 -1.20
N TYR A 79 -3.56 -11.89 -1.21
CA TYR A 79 -2.75 -10.70 -0.92
C TYR A 79 -3.11 -10.02 0.41
N ASN A 80 -3.96 -10.64 1.22
CA ASN A 80 -4.46 -10.10 2.49
C ASN A 80 -5.03 -8.67 2.38
N ILE A 81 -5.85 -8.44 1.36
CA ILE A 81 -6.53 -7.18 1.07
C ILE A 81 -7.88 -7.19 1.82
N CYS A 82 -7.89 -6.64 3.04
CA CYS A 82 -9.04 -6.68 3.93
C CYS A 82 -9.48 -5.33 4.48
N ASN A 83 -8.63 -4.30 4.43
CA ASN A 83 -8.89 -3.00 5.05
C ASN A 83 -9.09 -1.91 3.98
N GLU A 84 -10.35 -1.53 3.72
CA GLU A 84 -10.71 -0.49 2.74
C GLU A 84 -10.09 0.88 3.03
N LYS A 85 -9.72 1.17 4.29
CA LYS A 85 -9.06 2.43 4.69
C LYS A 85 -7.54 2.41 4.47
N ALA A 86 -6.96 1.23 4.20
CA ALA A 86 -5.53 1.10 3.94
C ALA A 86 -5.19 1.47 2.50
N LYS A 87 -3.98 1.98 2.31
CA LYS A 87 -3.42 2.25 0.99
C LYS A 87 -2.56 1.08 0.57
N TYR A 88 -2.91 0.43 -0.53
CA TYR A 88 -2.21 -0.74 -1.04
C TYR A 88 -1.32 -0.36 -2.22
N PHE A 89 -0.09 -0.87 -2.23
CA PHE A 89 0.84 -0.79 -3.33
C PHE A 89 1.09 -2.20 -3.86
N PHE A 90 0.52 -2.54 -5.01
CA PHE A 90 0.66 -3.81 -5.68
C PHE A 90 1.84 -3.79 -6.65
N PHE A 91 2.89 -4.51 -6.30
CA PHE A 91 4.10 -4.65 -7.10
C PHE A 91 3.96 -5.80 -8.08
N PHE A 92 4.17 -5.51 -9.36
CA PHE A 92 4.14 -6.50 -10.42
C PHE A 92 5.37 -6.35 -11.32
N SER A 93 5.73 -7.44 -12.00
CA SER A 93 6.83 -7.47 -12.97
C SER A 93 6.37 -7.75 -14.40
N ASN A 94 5.16 -8.27 -14.58
CA ASN A 94 4.61 -8.57 -15.90
C ASN A 94 3.08 -8.41 -15.93
N GLU A 95 2.52 -8.40 -17.14
CA GLU A 95 1.08 -8.24 -17.37
C GLU A 95 0.24 -9.38 -16.79
N ASN A 96 0.76 -10.61 -16.75
CA ASN A 96 0.00 -11.77 -16.27
C ASN A 96 -0.31 -11.67 -14.77
N GLN A 97 0.65 -11.18 -13.98
CA GLN A 97 0.45 -10.89 -12.55
C GLN A 97 -0.61 -9.80 -12.33
N LEU A 98 -0.73 -8.89 -13.29
CA LEU A 98 -1.72 -7.83 -13.30
C LEU A 98 -3.12 -8.36 -13.63
N LYS A 99 -3.22 -9.31 -14.57
CA LYS A 99 -4.51 -9.93 -14.96
C LYS A 99 -5.17 -10.62 -13.79
N GLU A 100 -4.39 -11.34 -12.98
CA GLU A 100 -4.88 -12.00 -11.77
C GLU A 100 -5.62 -11.02 -10.86
N ILE A 101 -5.04 -9.84 -10.63
CA ILE A 101 -5.62 -8.84 -9.71
C ILE A 101 -6.68 -7.95 -10.38
N LEU A 102 -6.62 -7.69 -11.68
CA LEU A 102 -7.61 -6.85 -12.36
C LEU A 102 -8.92 -7.57 -12.70
N ASN A 103 -8.92 -8.90 -12.70
CA ASN A 103 -10.10 -9.70 -13.00
C ASN A 103 -11.05 -9.89 -11.80
N GLU A 104 -10.67 -9.40 -10.60
CA GLU A 104 -11.49 -9.50 -9.41
C GLU A 104 -12.24 -8.17 -9.17
N ASP A 105 -13.56 -8.20 -9.32
CA ASP A 105 -14.41 -6.99 -9.28
C ASP A 105 -14.36 -6.26 -7.93
N ARG A 106 -14.13 -6.98 -6.83
CA ARG A 106 -14.11 -6.38 -5.49
C ARG A 106 -12.91 -5.48 -5.26
N ILE A 107 -11.86 -5.57 -6.07
CA ILE A 107 -10.61 -4.81 -5.91
C ILE A 107 -10.81 -3.31 -6.12
N TYR A 108 -11.81 -2.91 -6.90
CA TYR A 108 -12.08 -1.49 -7.13
C TYR A 108 -12.58 -0.75 -5.88
N LYS A 109 -13.06 -1.48 -4.85
CA LYS A 109 -13.43 -0.93 -3.53
C LYS A 109 -12.21 -0.49 -2.71
N PHE A 110 -11.03 -1.05 -3.00
CA PHE A 110 -9.80 -0.77 -2.26
C PHE A 110 -8.95 0.28 -2.97
N LEU A 111 -8.22 1.07 -2.18
CA LEU A 111 -7.27 2.04 -2.70
C LEU A 111 -5.94 1.34 -3.07
N ILE A 112 -5.90 0.77 -4.28
CA ILE A 112 -4.73 0.04 -4.79
C ILE A 112 -4.01 0.85 -5.87
N TYR A 113 -2.70 1.01 -5.68
CA TYR A 113 -1.75 1.53 -6.65
C TYR A 113 -0.93 0.38 -7.24
N PHE A 114 -0.78 0.35 -8.54
CA PHE A 114 -0.02 -0.66 -9.27
C PHE A 114 1.37 -0.12 -9.54
N VAL A 115 2.37 -0.79 -8.99
CA VAL A 115 3.76 -0.36 -8.95
C VAL A 115 4.61 -1.27 -9.81
N PHE A 116 5.29 -0.69 -10.78
CA PHE A 116 6.30 -1.34 -11.59
C PHE A 116 7.69 -0.84 -11.19
N LYS A 117 8.56 -1.76 -10.76
CA LYS A 117 9.97 -1.46 -10.45
C LYS A 117 10.84 -1.89 -11.64
N GLY A 118 10.97 -1.00 -12.61
CA GLY A 118 11.78 -1.16 -13.81
C GLY A 118 11.74 0.10 -14.64
N LYS A 119 12.45 0.11 -15.76
CA LYS A 119 12.32 1.16 -16.79
C LYS A 119 11.10 0.90 -17.67
N LYS A 120 10.50 1.94 -18.24
CA LYS A 120 9.32 1.79 -19.12
C LYS A 120 9.54 0.77 -20.24
N ASP A 121 10.75 0.75 -20.80
CA ASP A 121 11.14 -0.13 -21.91
C ASP A 121 11.25 -1.60 -21.51
N GLU A 122 11.37 -1.90 -20.21
CA GLU A 122 11.42 -3.26 -19.68
C GLU A 122 10.03 -3.90 -19.54
N LEU A 123 8.97 -3.09 -19.56
CA LEU A 123 7.59 -3.57 -19.47
C LEU A 123 6.96 -3.64 -20.87
N VAL A 124 6.79 -4.87 -21.36
CA VAL A 124 6.01 -5.13 -22.57
C VAL A 124 4.60 -4.58 -22.39
N ASN A 125 4.08 -3.88 -23.40
CA ASN A 125 2.76 -3.24 -23.39
C ASN A 125 2.59 -2.15 -22.32
N TYR A 126 3.66 -1.46 -21.93
CA TYR A 126 3.62 -0.39 -20.91
C TYR A 126 2.46 0.60 -21.09
N ASP A 127 2.27 1.13 -22.29
CA ASP A 127 1.23 2.12 -22.56
C ASP A 127 -0.19 1.54 -22.50
N GLU A 128 -0.37 0.27 -22.88
CA GLU A 128 -1.66 -0.41 -22.77
C GLU A 128 -2.00 -0.71 -21.31
N ILE A 129 -1.03 -1.20 -20.55
CA ILE A 129 -1.16 -1.46 -19.11
C ILE A 129 -1.51 -0.16 -18.37
N LYS A 130 -0.83 0.94 -18.72
CA LYS A 130 -1.08 2.27 -18.16
C LYS A 130 -2.39 2.90 -18.61
N LYS A 131 -2.96 2.47 -19.75
CA LYS A 131 -4.32 2.86 -20.16
C LYS A 131 -5.37 2.05 -19.40
N LYS A 132 -5.14 0.74 -19.26
CA LYS A 132 -6.02 -0.20 -18.54
C LYS A 132 -6.11 0.14 -17.05
N ILE A 133 -4.96 0.41 -16.42
CA ILE A 133 -4.88 0.94 -15.07
C ILE A 133 -4.94 2.45 -15.19
N SER A 134 -6.07 3.07 -14.81
CA SER A 134 -6.22 4.52 -14.74
C SER A 134 -4.90 5.23 -14.37
N LYS A 135 -4.49 6.22 -15.16
CA LYS A 135 -3.19 6.94 -15.06
C LYS A 135 -2.82 7.39 -13.64
N LYS A 136 -3.81 7.60 -12.76
CA LYS A 136 -3.63 8.02 -11.35
C LYS A 136 -3.23 6.87 -10.40
N ARG A 137 -3.44 5.61 -10.78
CA ARG A 137 -3.16 4.42 -9.95
C ARG A 137 -1.93 3.65 -10.42
N PHE A 138 -1.41 3.94 -11.61
CA PHE A 138 -0.19 3.32 -12.13
C PHE A 138 1.07 4.12 -11.74
N ILE A 139 2.09 3.45 -11.20
CA ILE A 139 3.36 4.03 -10.76
C ILE A 139 4.51 3.25 -11.38
N CYS A 140 5.35 3.93 -12.17
CA CYS A 140 6.65 3.42 -12.60
C CYS A 140 7.73 4.03 -11.71
N LEU A 141 8.58 3.20 -11.11
CA LEU A 141 9.64 3.66 -10.21
C LEU A 141 10.95 4.00 -10.91
N GLU A 142 11.13 3.63 -12.19
CA GLU A 142 12.38 3.84 -12.95
C GLU A 142 13.61 3.31 -12.18
N ASN A 143 13.48 2.14 -11.55
CA ASN A 143 14.47 1.51 -10.68
C ASN A 143 14.86 2.27 -9.40
N ASP A 144 14.22 3.40 -9.08
CA ASP A 144 14.42 4.14 -7.84
C ASP A 144 13.18 4.07 -6.94
N GLY A 145 13.26 3.27 -5.86
CA GLY A 145 12.20 3.11 -4.88
C GLY A 145 11.84 4.39 -4.12
N LYS A 146 12.74 5.39 -4.06
CA LYS A 146 12.45 6.69 -3.42
C LYS A 146 11.36 7.45 -4.16
N ASN A 147 11.13 7.16 -5.45
CA ASN A 147 10.01 7.75 -6.19
C ASN A 147 8.64 7.40 -5.60
N LEU A 148 8.52 6.31 -4.84
CA LEU A 148 7.29 5.96 -4.16
C LEU A 148 6.92 6.95 -3.04
N LEU A 149 7.91 7.67 -2.46
CA LEU A 149 7.70 8.64 -1.38
C LEU A 149 6.71 9.76 -1.75
N LYS A 150 6.61 10.09 -3.04
CA LYS A 150 5.66 11.09 -3.58
C LYS A 150 4.18 10.69 -3.39
N PHE A 151 3.93 9.43 -3.01
CA PHE A 151 2.61 8.85 -2.87
C PHE A 151 2.26 8.48 -1.42
N PHE A 152 2.99 8.95 -0.40
CA PHE A 152 2.68 8.75 1.03
C PHE A 152 1.91 9.95 1.61
#